data_AF-A0A061J6E5-F1
#
_entry.id   AF-A0A061J6E5-F1
#
_cell.length_a   1.000
_cell.length_b   1.000
_cell.length_c   1.000
_cell.angle_alpha   90.00
_cell.angle_beta   90.00
_cell.angle_gamma   90.00
#
_symmetry.space_group_name_H-M   'P 1'
#
loop_
_entity.id
_entity.type
_entity.pdbx_description
1 polymer ?
#
loop_
_entity_poly.entity_id
_entity_poly.type
_entity_poly.pdbx_seq_one_letter_code
_entity_poly.pdbx_strand_id
1 'polypeptide(L)'
;MWLACFGMWGTGPVMQMNAAQISRSTNYGVYDSRTLTLYIAIISVGTAIGRISVGYFDTKLTAWNRAGKTKILTTIALPVAPLLFAVAYFLFGVVPGKALLLPFLLGSFGNGIGWGIGVIAVRVMYARDLGKHYSFLRTSAAVASIALNRFLFGGMYDAEGRKRGEFPSCNAPSCVRNQMFVLMAVNAVATLAAVAVHWRFSRLAHAHVPEEMAPASQQQSEQDVIEAESADPFAGGNRVQS
;
A
#
# COMPACT_ATOMS: atom_id res chain seq x y z
N MET A 1 -3.13 -11.13 1.67
CA MET A 1 -2.39 -10.20 0.79
C MET A 1 -3.18 -9.89 -0.47
N TRP A 2 -3.60 -10.90 -1.25
CA TRP A 2 -4.39 -10.70 -2.49
C TRP A 2 -5.62 -9.80 -2.29
N LEU A 3 -6.43 -10.03 -1.25
CA LEU A 3 -7.60 -9.20 -0.95
C LEU A 3 -7.24 -7.75 -0.54
N ALA A 4 -6.10 -7.56 0.13
CA ALA A 4 -5.61 -6.22 0.44
C ALA A 4 -5.18 -5.49 -0.85
N CYS A 5 -4.46 -6.19 -1.75
CA CYS A 5 -4.08 -5.70 -3.07
C CYS A 5 -5.30 -5.40 -3.95
N PHE A 6 -6.36 -6.21 -3.88
CA PHE A 6 -7.61 -5.98 -4.59
C PHE A 6 -8.21 -4.61 -4.25
N GLY A 7 -8.25 -4.24 -2.96
CA GLY A 7 -8.69 -2.91 -2.53
C GLY A 7 -7.72 -1.81 -2.96
N MET A 8 -6.45 -1.90 -2.55
CA MET A 8 -5.50 -0.79 -2.72
C MET A 8 -5.06 -0.56 -4.17
N TRP A 9 -4.91 -1.61 -4.99
CA TRP A 9 -4.52 -1.48 -6.41
C TRP A 9 -5.72 -1.40 -7.34
N GLY A 10 -6.87 -1.94 -6.93
CA GLY A 10 -8.06 -2.00 -7.75
C GLY A 10 -8.93 -0.75 -7.67
N THR A 11 -9.09 -0.16 -6.49
CA THR A 11 -10.00 0.98 -6.31
C THR A 11 -9.37 2.30 -6.81
N GLY A 12 -8.06 2.48 -6.66
CA GLY A 12 -7.33 3.66 -7.17
C GLY A 12 -7.59 3.97 -8.65
N PRO A 13 -7.48 2.98 -9.57
CA PRO A 13 -7.84 3.15 -10.98
C PRO A 13 -9.30 3.57 -11.22
N VAL A 14 -10.26 3.09 -10.41
CA VAL A 14 -11.68 3.50 -10.53
C VAL A 14 -11.82 5.01 -10.30
N MET A 15 -11.16 5.55 -9.27
CA MET A 15 -11.15 6.98 -9.02
C MET A 15 -10.49 7.76 -10.18
N GLN A 16 -9.34 7.29 -10.67
CA GLN A 16 -8.56 8.00 -11.68
C GLN A 16 -9.23 8.02 -13.05
N MET A 17 -9.73 6.87 -13.51
CA MET A 17 -10.36 6.74 -14.82
C MET A 17 -11.71 7.45 -14.89
N ASN A 18 -12.40 7.62 -13.76
CA ASN A 18 -13.72 8.24 -13.71
C ASN A 18 -13.73 9.63 -13.06
N ALA A 19 -12.57 10.27 -12.87
CA ALA A 19 -12.47 11.57 -12.20
C ALA A 19 -13.39 12.65 -12.83
N ALA A 20 -13.51 12.65 -14.16
CA ALA A 20 -14.39 13.55 -14.90
C ALA A 20 -15.88 13.29 -14.59
N GLN A 21 -16.29 12.03 -14.55
CA GLN A 21 -17.67 11.64 -14.24
C GLN A 21 -18.02 11.98 -12.79
N ILE A 22 -17.12 11.63 -11.85
CA ILE A 22 -17.27 11.97 -10.41
C ILE A 22 -17.43 13.48 -10.21
N SER A 23 -16.55 14.28 -10.81
CA SER A 23 -16.61 15.74 -10.72
C SER A 23 -17.90 16.31 -11.32
N ARG A 24 -18.27 15.88 -12.52
CA ARG A 24 -19.47 16.35 -13.23
C ARG A 24 -20.74 16.00 -12.46
N SER A 25 -20.91 14.76 -12.02
CA SER A 25 -22.11 14.31 -11.30
C SER A 25 -22.25 15.00 -9.95
N THR A 26 -21.15 15.26 -9.25
CA THR A 26 -21.19 15.95 -7.95
C THR A 26 -21.47 17.45 -8.09
N ASN A 27 -21.12 18.04 -9.23
CA ASN A 27 -21.37 19.45 -9.55
C ASN A 27 -22.66 19.67 -10.38
N TYR A 28 -23.65 18.78 -10.27
CA TYR A 28 -24.94 18.93 -10.95
C TYR A 28 -24.83 19.09 -12.49
N GLY A 29 -23.85 18.45 -13.11
CA GLY A 29 -23.60 18.54 -14.56
C GLY A 29 -22.71 19.69 -14.99
N VAL A 30 -22.33 20.60 -14.09
CA VAL A 30 -21.39 21.69 -14.41
C VAL A 30 -20.01 21.10 -14.70
N TYR A 31 -19.54 21.31 -15.93
CA TYR A 31 -18.25 20.83 -16.39
C TYR A 31 -17.28 22.01 -16.51
N ASP A 32 -16.30 22.06 -15.60
CA ASP A 32 -15.18 22.99 -15.71
C ASP A 32 -13.88 22.23 -16.01
N SER A 33 -13.30 22.53 -17.16
CA SER A 33 -12.05 21.92 -17.60
C SER A 33 -10.88 22.30 -16.69
N ARG A 34 -10.86 23.50 -16.10
CA ARG A 34 -9.76 23.94 -15.23
C ARG A 34 -9.73 23.11 -13.94
N THR A 35 -10.89 22.93 -13.32
CA THR A 35 -11.05 22.08 -12.13
C THR A 35 -10.70 20.63 -12.42
N LEU A 36 -11.08 20.08 -13.57
CA LEU A 36 -10.70 18.71 -13.94
C LEU A 36 -9.18 18.57 -14.14
N THR A 37 -8.53 19.52 -14.83
CA THR A 37 -7.07 19.54 -14.97
C THR A 37 -6.38 19.61 -13.61
N LEU A 38 -6.90 20.40 -12.68
CA LEU A 38 -6.40 20.46 -11.30
C LEU A 38 -6.51 19.11 -10.59
N TYR A 39 -7.63 18.39 -10.74
CA TYR A 39 -7.79 17.05 -10.17
C TYR A 39 -6.82 16.03 -10.77
N ILE A 40 -6.58 16.07 -12.08
CA ILE A 40 -5.61 15.16 -12.71
C ILE A 40 -4.18 15.49 -12.24
N ALA A 41 -3.86 16.77 -12.09
CA ALA A 41 -2.57 17.20 -11.55
C ALA A 41 -2.37 16.73 -10.10
N ILE A 42 -3.36 16.90 -9.22
CA ILE A 42 -3.25 16.46 -7.81
C ILE A 42 -3.22 14.93 -7.69
N ILE A 43 -3.89 14.21 -8.59
CA ILE A 43 -3.80 12.75 -8.66
C ILE A 43 -2.36 12.31 -8.93
N SER A 44 -1.69 12.98 -9.87
CA SER A 44 -0.33 12.68 -10.27
C SER A 44 0.67 13.01 -9.16
N VAL A 45 0.58 14.23 -8.61
CA VAL A 45 1.45 14.70 -7.51
C VAL A 45 1.24 13.85 -6.25
N GLY A 46 0.00 13.63 -5.83
CA GLY A 46 -0.31 12.84 -4.64
C GLY A 46 0.18 11.39 -4.76
N THR A 47 0.04 10.77 -5.94
CA THR A 47 0.59 9.42 -6.18
C THR A 47 2.11 9.40 -6.09
N ALA A 48 2.80 10.40 -6.65
CA ALA A 48 4.26 10.49 -6.59
C ALA A 48 4.74 10.67 -5.14
N ILE A 49 4.14 11.60 -4.39
CA ILE A 49 4.47 11.84 -2.98
C ILE A 49 4.22 10.57 -2.16
N GLY A 50 3.07 9.90 -2.34
CA GLY A 50 2.76 8.66 -1.63
C GLY A 50 3.80 7.55 -1.85
N ARG A 51 4.31 7.39 -3.07
CA ARG A 51 5.37 6.42 -3.37
C ARG A 51 6.70 6.79 -2.70
N ILE A 52 7.09 8.06 -2.77
CA ILE A 52 8.32 8.56 -2.14
C ILE A 52 8.26 8.39 -0.63
N SER A 53 7.11 8.74 -0.01
CA SER A 53 6.90 8.60 1.43
C SER A 53 7.08 7.16 1.91
N VAL A 54 6.54 6.17 1.19
CA VAL A 54 6.73 4.76 1.54
C VAL A 54 8.18 4.31 1.37
N GLY A 55 8.84 4.71 0.27
CA GLY A 55 10.25 4.36 0.06
C GLY A 55 11.16 4.94 1.13
N TYR A 56 10.94 6.19 1.52
CA TYR A 56 11.65 6.83 2.63
C TYR A 56 11.37 6.11 3.96
N PHE A 57 10.10 5.82 4.24
CA PHE A 57 9.71 5.11 5.46
C PHE A 57 10.37 3.74 5.57
N ASP A 58 10.34 2.93 4.51
CA ASP A 58 10.98 1.60 4.47
C ASP A 58 12.50 1.69 4.65
N THR A 59 13.16 2.64 3.99
CA THR A 59 14.61 2.86 4.13
C THR A 59 14.97 3.22 5.57
N LYS A 60 14.23 4.14 6.18
CA LYS A 60 14.47 4.59 7.55
C LYS A 60 14.23 3.48 8.56
N LEU A 61 13.14 2.72 8.39
CA LEU A 61 12.79 1.61 9.26
C LEU A 61 13.82 0.48 9.17
N THR A 62 14.27 0.15 7.96
CA THR A 62 15.35 -0.83 7.75
C THR A 62 16.65 -0.40 8.42
N ALA A 63 17.02 0.88 8.32
CA ALA A 63 18.20 1.42 9.00
C ALA A 63 18.08 1.32 10.54
N TRP A 64 16.91 1.61 11.11
CA TRP A 64 16.68 1.49 12.55
C TRP A 64 16.67 0.04 13.04
N ASN A 65 16.10 -0.88 12.27
CA ASN A 65 16.15 -2.31 12.58
C ASN A 65 17.60 -2.83 12.58
N ARG A 66 18.42 -2.45 11.58
CA ARG A 66 19.85 -2.81 11.54
C ARG A 66 20.65 -2.22 12.70
N ALA A 67 20.29 -1.02 13.15
CA ALA A 67 20.92 -0.36 14.30
C ALA A 67 20.39 -0.89 15.66
N GLY A 68 19.55 -1.93 15.68
CA GLY A 68 18.96 -2.48 16.91
C GLY A 68 17.97 -1.55 17.62
N LYS A 69 17.58 -0.43 17.01
CA LYS A 69 16.72 0.60 17.63
C LYS A 69 15.25 0.23 17.60
N THR A 70 14.82 -0.59 16.65
CA THR A 70 13.43 -1.05 16.49
C THR A 70 13.38 -2.51 16.04
N LYS A 71 12.25 -3.19 16.26
CA LYS A 71 11.93 -4.51 15.65
C LYS A 71 10.65 -4.45 14.80
N ILE A 72 10.31 -3.25 14.32
CA ILE A 72 9.05 -3.00 13.60
C ILE A 72 9.24 -3.40 12.13
N LEU A 73 8.35 -4.24 11.62
CA LEU A 73 8.34 -4.66 10.22
C LEU A 73 7.69 -3.60 9.33
N THR A 74 8.26 -3.37 8.14
CA THR A 74 7.68 -2.44 7.14
C THR A 74 6.23 -2.77 6.77
N THR A 75 5.81 -4.04 6.95
CA THR A 75 4.42 -4.46 6.72
C THR A 75 3.38 -3.74 7.59
N ILE A 76 3.79 -2.98 8.63
CA ILE A 76 2.89 -2.11 9.40
C ILE A 76 2.25 -0.99 8.57
N ALA A 77 2.89 -0.59 7.46
CA ALA A 77 2.35 0.41 6.54
C ALA A 77 1.31 -0.18 5.57
N LEU A 78 1.15 -1.51 5.52
CA LEU A 78 0.22 -2.19 4.61
C LEU A 78 -1.25 -1.76 4.78
N PRO A 79 -1.82 -1.63 5.99
CA PRO A 79 -3.20 -1.16 6.17
C PRO A 79 -3.39 0.34 5.90
N VAL A 80 -2.33 1.14 5.81
CA VAL A 80 -2.45 2.60 5.65
C VAL A 80 -3.08 2.96 4.31
N ALA A 81 -2.67 2.32 3.22
CA ALA A 81 -3.22 2.60 1.89
C ALA A 81 -4.74 2.31 1.76
N PRO A 82 -5.25 1.11 2.07
CA PRO A 82 -6.68 0.84 1.98
C PRO A 82 -7.48 1.66 3.01
N LEU A 83 -6.91 2.00 4.17
CA LEU A 83 -7.56 2.90 5.12
C LEU A 83 -7.75 4.32 4.55
N LEU A 84 -6.70 4.88 3.95
CA LEU A 84 -6.78 6.18 3.28
C LEU A 84 -7.81 6.18 2.15
N PHE A 85 -7.89 5.09 1.38
CA PHE A 85 -8.94 4.93 0.38
C PHE A 85 -10.33 4.87 1.00
N ALA A 86 -10.54 4.12 2.09
CA ALA A 86 -11.83 4.06 2.76
C ALA A 86 -12.29 5.47 3.20
N VAL A 87 -11.38 6.26 3.79
CA VAL A 87 -11.66 7.65 4.16
C VAL A 87 -11.92 8.51 2.93
N ALA A 88 -11.13 8.37 1.86
CA ALA A 88 -11.32 9.14 0.63
C ALA A 88 -12.70 8.85 -0.02
N TYR A 89 -13.11 7.58 -0.11
CA TYR A 89 -14.40 7.20 -0.66
C TYR A 89 -15.58 7.63 0.23
N PHE A 90 -15.41 7.58 1.55
CA PHE A 90 -16.38 8.19 2.46
C PHE A 90 -16.56 9.68 2.17
N LEU A 91 -15.45 10.42 2.04
CA LEU A 91 -15.48 11.84 1.71
C LEU A 91 -16.12 12.09 0.32
N PHE A 92 -15.80 11.30 -0.70
CA PHE A 92 -16.48 11.39 -2.00
C PHE A 92 -18.00 11.19 -1.91
N GLY A 93 -18.48 10.37 -0.98
CA GLY A 93 -19.91 10.12 -0.78
C GLY A 93 -20.66 11.18 0.03
N VAL A 94 -19.95 12.07 0.73
CA VAL A 94 -20.55 13.03 1.70
C VAL A 94 -20.27 14.49 1.32
N VAL A 95 -19.11 14.77 0.74
CA VAL A 95 -18.62 16.13 0.51
C VAL A 95 -19.24 16.73 -0.77
N PRO A 96 -19.64 18.01 -0.76
CA PRO A 96 -20.15 18.69 -1.95
C PRO A 96 -19.04 18.94 -2.99
N GLY A 97 -19.42 19.15 -4.25
CA GLY A 97 -18.48 19.25 -5.37
C GLY A 97 -17.32 20.24 -5.21
N LYS A 98 -17.54 21.34 -4.47
CA LYS A 98 -16.52 22.38 -4.18
C LYS A 98 -15.33 21.88 -3.34
N ALA A 99 -15.50 20.80 -2.57
CA ALA A 99 -14.49 20.26 -1.68
C ALA A 99 -13.93 18.90 -2.12
N LEU A 100 -14.16 18.51 -3.38
CA LEU A 100 -13.63 17.27 -3.98
C LEU A 100 -12.10 17.22 -4.08
N LEU A 101 -11.41 18.34 -3.92
CA LEU A 101 -9.94 18.37 -3.96
C LEU A 101 -9.33 17.50 -2.86
N LEU A 102 -9.92 17.51 -1.65
CA LEU A 102 -9.45 16.74 -0.51
C LEU A 102 -9.56 15.22 -0.73
N PRO A 103 -10.72 14.64 -1.11
CA PRO A 103 -10.80 13.21 -1.39
C PRO A 103 -9.95 12.78 -2.59
N PHE A 104 -9.79 13.60 -3.63
CA PHE A 104 -8.85 13.30 -4.72
C PHE A 104 -7.39 13.25 -4.24
N LEU A 105 -6.97 14.20 -3.39
CA LEU A 105 -5.63 14.20 -2.81
C LEU A 105 -5.41 12.99 -1.89
N LEU A 106 -6.37 12.66 -1.05
CA LEU A 106 -6.26 11.55 -0.10
C LEU A 106 -6.25 10.20 -0.84
N GLY A 107 -7.13 10.03 -1.82
CA GLY A 107 -7.19 8.84 -2.66
C GLY A 107 -5.94 8.68 -3.53
N SER A 108 -5.37 9.77 -4.05
CA SER A 108 -4.14 9.71 -4.83
C SER A 108 -2.90 9.43 -3.99
N PHE A 109 -2.80 10.01 -2.80
CA PHE A 109 -1.77 9.67 -1.83
C PHE A 109 -1.86 8.20 -1.40
N GLY A 110 -3.07 7.72 -1.07
CA GLY A 110 -3.34 6.32 -0.76
C GLY A 110 -2.98 5.37 -1.92
N ASN A 111 -3.25 5.77 -3.16
CA ASN A 111 -2.83 5.05 -4.37
C ASN A 111 -1.30 4.93 -4.44
N GLY A 112 -0.59 6.03 -4.22
CA GLY A 112 0.87 6.05 -4.20
C GLY A 112 1.45 5.09 -3.16
N ILE A 113 0.93 5.15 -1.94
CA ILE A 113 1.30 4.24 -0.85
C ILE A 113 1.00 2.80 -1.23
N GLY A 114 -0.20 2.50 -1.72
CA GLY A 114 -0.65 1.15 -2.07
C GLY A 114 0.24 0.47 -3.11
N TRP A 115 0.60 1.19 -4.17
CA TRP A 115 1.53 0.67 -5.17
C TRP A 115 2.95 0.46 -4.61
N GLY A 116 3.46 1.39 -3.80
CA GLY A 116 4.78 1.27 -3.18
C GLY A 116 4.86 0.11 -2.18
N ILE A 117 3.95 0.09 -1.20
CA ILE A 117 3.95 -0.89 -0.11
C ILE A 117 3.67 -2.31 -0.62
N GLY A 118 2.85 -2.46 -1.67
CA GLY A 118 2.57 -3.78 -2.23
C GLY A 118 3.83 -4.46 -2.79
N VAL A 119 4.72 -3.70 -3.44
CA VAL A 119 6.00 -4.24 -3.95
C VAL A 119 6.94 -4.60 -2.79
N ILE A 120 7.08 -3.69 -1.82
CA ILE A 120 7.95 -3.90 -0.66
C ILE A 120 7.49 -5.08 0.17
N ALA A 121 6.19 -5.17 0.45
CA ALA A 121 5.61 -6.26 1.23
C ALA A 121 5.86 -7.63 0.58
N VAL A 122 5.79 -7.74 -0.76
CA VAL A 122 6.14 -8.99 -1.45
C VAL A 122 7.61 -9.35 -1.23
N ARG A 123 8.53 -8.37 -1.34
CA ARG A 123 9.97 -8.58 -1.13
C ARG A 123 10.31 -8.98 0.30
N VAL A 124 9.60 -8.42 1.29
CA VAL A 124 9.82 -8.72 2.71
C VAL A 124 9.22 -10.07 3.10
N MET A 125 8.07 -10.46 2.53
CA MET A 125 7.38 -11.69 2.92
C MET A 125 7.88 -12.95 2.20
N TYR A 126 8.42 -12.84 1.00
CA TYR A 126 8.80 -14.00 0.18
C TYR A 126 10.29 -13.97 -0.17
N ALA A 127 11.04 -14.98 0.25
CA ALA A 127 12.47 -15.09 -0.06
C ALA A 127 12.75 -15.70 -1.45
N ARG A 128 11.80 -16.47 -2.01
CA ARG A 128 11.91 -17.14 -3.32
C ARG A 128 10.73 -16.75 -4.21
N ASP A 129 10.92 -16.85 -5.53
CA ASP A 129 9.85 -16.68 -6.52
C ASP A 129 9.07 -15.36 -6.45
N LEU A 130 9.77 -14.25 -6.13
CA LEU A 130 9.19 -12.90 -6.03
C LEU A 130 8.31 -12.52 -7.23
N GLY A 131 8.78 -12.84 -8.44
CA GLY A 131 8.07 -12.55 -9.68
C GLY A 131 6.72 -13.26 -9.79
N LYS A 132 6.63 -14.52 -9.33
CA LYS A 132 5.39 -15.31 -9.36
C LYS A 132 4.38 -14.75 -8.35
N HIS A 133 4.82 -14.49 -7.12
CA HIS A 133 3.95 -13.91 -6.09
C HIS A 133 3.46 -12.52 -6.47
N TYR A 134 4.33 -11.66 -6.98
CA TYR A 134 3.94 -10.33 -7.45
C TYR A 134 2.95 -10.40 -8.62
N SER A 135 3.19 -11.29 -9.59
CA SER A 135 2.29 -11.49 -10.73
C SER A 135 0.92 -12.01 -10.28
N PHE A 136 0.89 -12.97 -9.34
CA PHE A 136 -0.35 -13.43 -8.74
C PHE A 136 -1.09 -12.30 -8.03
N LEU A 137 -0.41 -11.44 -7.26
CA LEU A 137 -1.07 -10.28 -6.66
C LEU A 137 -1.56 -9.27 -7.71
N ARG A 138 -0.86 -9.09 -8.83
CA ARG A 138 -1.34 -8.21 -9.92
C ARG A 138 -2.65 -8.70 -10.55
N THR A 139 -2.95 -10.00 -10.50
CA THR A 139 -4.27 -10.50 -10.93
C THR A 139 -5.41 -9.86 -10.13
N SER A 140 -5.19 -9.51 -8.86
CA SER A 140 -6.19 -8.81 -8.05
C SER A 140 -6.58 -7.45 -8.63
N ALA A 141 -5.61 -6.69 -9.15
CA ALA A 141 -5.86 -5.40 -9.78
C ALA A 141 -6.62 -5.55 -11.11
N ALA A 142 -6.32 -6.60 -11.89
CA ALA A 142 -7.06 -6.90 -13.11
C ALA A 142 -8.51 -7.29 -12.82
N VAL A 143 -8.74 -8.21 -11.86
CA VAL A 143 -10.08 -8.61 -11.43
C VAL A 143 -10.85 -7.40 -10.86
N ALA A 144 -10.20 -6.58 -10.03
CA ALA A 144 -10.82 -5.37 -9.48
C ALA A 144 -11.16 -4.34 -10.56
N SER A 145 -10.33 -4.17 -11.59
CA SER A 145 -10.64 -3.26 -12.70
C SER A 145 -11.89 -3.72 -13.45
N ILE A 146 -12.05 -5.03 -13.66
CA ILE A 146 -13.26 -5.56 -14.30
C ILE A 146 -14.47 -5.43 -13.37
N ALA A 147 -14.36 -5.92 -12.13
CA ALA A 147 -15.48 -5.95 -11.19
C ALA A 147 -15.91 -4.55 -10.73
N LEU A 148 -14.95 -3.72 -10.29
CA LEU A 148 -15.23 -2.42 -9.66
C LEU A 148 -15.35 -1.29 -10.69
N ASN A 149 -14.54 -1.28 -11.75
CA ASN A 149 -14.61 -0.19 -12.73
C ASN A 149 -15.73 -0.46 -13.76
N ARG A 150 -15.67 -1.62 -14.44
CA ARG A 150 -16.58 -1.91 -15.56
C ARG A 150 -17.99 -2.24 -15.09
N PHE A 151 -18.13 -3.17 -14.14
CA PHE A 151 -19.45 -3.66 -13.72
C PHE A 151 -20.08 -2.79 -12.63
N LEU A 152 -19.34 -2.49 -11.56
CA LEU A 152 -19.86 -1.69 -10.45
C LEU A 152 -20.00 -0.22 -10.86
N PHE A 153 -18.89 0.47 -11.17
CA PHE A 153 -18.94 1.91 -11.46
C PHE A 153 -19.75 2.21 -12.72
N GLY A 154 -19.31 1.68 -13.87
CA GLY A 154 -19.98 1.90 -15.15
C GLY A 154 -21.42 1.38 -15.17
N GLY A 155 -21.65 0.15 -14.69
CA GLY A 155 -22.98 -0.45 -14.71
C GLY A 155 -23.99 0.30 -13.83
N MET A 156 -23.61 0.68 -12.61
CA MET A 156 -24.50 1.45 -11.72
C MET A 156 -24.72 2.88 -12.23
N TYR A 157 -23.66 3.51 -12.76
CA TYR A 157 -23.76 4.87 -13.30
C TYR A 157 -24.71 4.92 -14.50
N ASP A 158 -24.55 3.99 -15.46
CA ASP A 158 -25.41 3.90 -16.63
C ASP A 158 -26.85 3.54 -16.27
N ALA A 159 -27.04 2.65 -15.29
CA ALA A 159 -28.37 2.29 -14.81
C ALA A 159 -29.11 3.48 -14.19
N GLU A 160 -28.42 4.29 -13.39
CA GLU A 160 -29.00 5.49 -12.79
C GLU A 160 -29.27 6.58 -13.84
N GLY A 161 -28.35 6.76 -14.79
CA GLY A 161 -28.54 7.67 -15.93
C GLY A 161 -29.75 7.30 -16.79
N ARG A 162 -29.96 6.01 -17.05
CA ARG A 162 -31.16 5.52 -17.76
C ARG A 162 -32.44 5.72 -16.98
N LYS A 163 -32.45 5.46 -15.67
CA LYS A 163 -33.62 5.70 -14.81
C LYS A 163 -34.05 7.17 -14.81
N ARG A 164 -33.10 8.09 -14.96
CA ARG A 164 -33.32 9.54 -14.97
C ARG A 164 -33.58 10.11 -16.37
N GLY A 165 -33.40 9.33 -17.42
CA GLY A 165 -33.50 9.82 -18.80
C GLY A 165 -32.33 10.73 -19.23
N GLU A 166 -31.24 10.79 -18.46
CA GLU A 166 -30.08 11.66 -18.72
C GLU A 166 -28.94 10.93 -19.47
N PHE A 167 -29.18 9.69 -19.91
CA PHE A 167 -28.18 8.90 -20.63
C PHE A 167 -27.73 9.64 -21.91
N PRO A 168 -26.41 9.78 -22.18
CA PRO A 168 -25.28 9.04 -21.61
C PRO A 168 -24.59 9.66 -20.37
N SER A 169 -25.07 10.78 -19.84
CA SER A 169 -24.41 11.49 -18.72
C SER A 169 -25.33 11.68 -17.52
N CYS A 170 -24.98 11.06 -16.38
CA CYS A 170 -25.76 11.21 -15.15
C CYS A 170 -25.26 12.42 -14.35
N ASN A 171 -26.06 13.48 -14.30
CA ASN A 171 -25.64 14.78 -13.77
C ASN A 171 -26.04 15.01 -12.31
N ALA A 172 -26.44 13.96 -11.58
CA ALA A 172 -26.81 14.07 -10.17
C ALA A 172 -25.76 13.45 -9.23
N PRO A 173 -25.54 13.99 -8.01
CA PRO A 173 -24.60 13.38 -7.05
C PRO A 173 -24.99 11.95 -6.65
N SER A 174 -26.28 11.62 -6.70
CA SER A 174 -26.80 10.26 -6.46
C SER A 174 -26.24 9.23 -7.44
N CYS A 175 -25.81 9.65 -8.64
CA CYS A 175 -25.27 8.77 -9.67
C CYS A 175 -23.93 8.15 -9.32
N VAL A 176 -23.18 8.73 -8.36
CA VAL A 176 -21.86 8.25 -7.94
C VAL A 176 -21.81 7.89 -6.45
N ARG A 177 -22.72 8.45 -5.64
CA ARG A 177 -22.73 8.31 -4.17
C ARG A 177 -22.80 6.85 -3.71
N ASN A 178 -23.66 6.05 -4.31
CA ASN A 178 -23.81 4.64 -3.93
C ASN A 178 -22.52 3.85 -4.23
N GLN A 179 -21.89 4.10 -5.39
CA GLN A 179 -20.63 3.46 -5.76
C GLN A 179 -19.50 3.84 -4.78
N MET A 180 -19.46 5.10 -4.33
CA MET A 180 -18.47 5.53 -3.33
C MET A 180 -18.59 4.75 -2.02
N PHE A 181 -19.81 4.55 -1.51
CA PHE A 181 -20.00 3.74 -0.29
C PHE A 181 -19.65 2.27 -0.47
N VAL A 182 -19.91 1.69 -1.65
CA VAL A 182 -19.46 0.32 -1.96
C VAL A 182 -17.93 0.24 -1.99
N LEU A 183 -17.25 1.19 -2.64
CA LEU A 183 -15.79 1.25 -2.68
C LEU A 183 -15.18 1.49 -1.28
N MET A 184 -15.84 2.28 -0.44
CA MET A 184 -15.48 2.45 0.98
C MET A 184 -15.55 1.10 1.71
N ALA A 185 -16.65 0.35 1.58
CA ALA A 185 -16.81 -0.95 2.23
C ALA A 185 -15.75 -1.96 1.76
N VAL A 186 -15.48 -2.02 0.45
CA VAL A 186 -14.40 -2.85 -0.12
C VAL A 186 -13.05 -2.51 0.50
N ASN A 187 -12.75 -1.23 0.67
CA ASN A 187 -11.48 -0.79 1.27
C ASN A 187 -11.42 -1.00 2.79
N ALA A 188 -12.55 -0.93 3.50
CA ALA A 188 -12.61 -1.32 4.91
C ALA A 188 -12.28 -2.81 5.08
N VAL A 189 -12.87 -3.68 4.24
CA VAL A 189 -12.54 -5.12 4.22
C VAL A 189 -11.07 -5.36 3.84
N ALA A 190 -10.57 -4.63 2.83
CA ALA A 190 -9.16 -4.71 2.44
C ALA A 190 -8.21 -4.27 3.56
N THR A 191 -8.61 -3.28 4.38
CA THR A 191 -7.87 -2.83 5.56
C THR A 191 -7.81 -3.92 6.61
N LEU A 192 -8.94 -4.57 6.93
CA LEU A 192 -8.97 -5.70 7.85
C LEU A 192 -8.09 -6.85 7.35
N ALA A 193 -8.14 -7.15 6.05
CA ALA A 193 -7.27 -8.15 5.43
C ALA A 193 -5.78 -7.78 5.52
N ALA A 194 -5.44 -6.49 5.36
CA ALA A 194 -4.07 -5.99 5.51
C ALA A 194 -3.57 -6.10 6.96
N VAL A 195 -4.41 -5.74 7.94
CA VAL A 195 -4.12 -5.90 9.37
C VAL A 195 -3.90 -7.38 9.71
N ALA A 196 -4.77 -8.27 9.23
CA ALA A 196 -4.64 -9.70 9.46
C ALA A 196 -3.34 -10.28 8.86
N VAL A 197 -2.93 -9.80 7.68
CA VAL A 197 -1.65 -10.19 7.05
C VAL A 197 -0.47 -9.71 7.88
N HIS A 198 -0.47 -8.44 8.29
CA HIS A 198 0.59 -7.90 9.14
C HIS A 198 0.68 -8.65 10.48
N TRP A 199 -0.45 -8.93 11.11
CA TRP A 199 -0.51 -9.68 12.37
C TRP A 199 0.01 -11.11 12.22
N ARG A 200 -0.41 -11.83 11.18
CA ARG A 200 0.08 -13.20 10.92
C ARG A 200 1.57 -13.21 10.63
N PHE A 201 2.05 -12.27 9.83
CA PHE A 201 3.46 -12.19 9.44
C PHE A 201 4.37 -11.76 10.60
N SER A 202 3.94 -10.78 11.41
CA SER A 202 4.68 -10.37 12.61
C SER A 202 4.77 -11.50 13.63
N ARG A 203 3.69 -12.25 13.86
CA ARG A 203 3.72 -13.45 14.72
C ARG A 203 4.72 -14.49 14.22
N LEU A 204 4.73 -14.75 12.90
CA LEU A 204 5.66 -15.70 12.31
C LEU A 204 7.12 -15.23 12.44
N ALA A 205 7.38 -13.96 12.13
CA ALA A 205 8.71 -13.37 12.23
C ALA A 205 9.22 -13.41 13.68
N HIS A 206 8.40 -13.02 14.66
CA HIS A 206 8.78 -13.10 16.07
C HIS A 206 8.99 -14.53 16.58
N ALA A 207 8.37 -15.53 15.96
CA ALA A 207 8.57 -16.94 16.31
C ALA A 207 9.87 -17.54 15.74
N HIS A 208 10.39 -17.02 14.62
CA HIS A 208 11.63 -17.53 13.97
C HIS A 208 12.89 -16.75 14.38
N VAL A 209 12.74 -15.51 14.87
CA VAL A 209 13.84 -14.70 15.41
C VAL A 209 14.62 -15.37 16.58
N PRO A 210 13.99 -16.17 17.49
CA PRO A 210 14.72 -16.94 18.50
C PRO A 210 15.59 -18.06 17.90
N GLU A 211 15.17 -18.63 16.76
CA GLU A 211 15.81 -19.80 16.15
C GLU A 211 17.05 -19.43 15.33
N GLU A 212 17.11 -18.21 14.77
CA GLU A 212 18.28 -17.72 14.01
C GLU A 212 19.37 -17.10 14.92
N MET A 213 19.00 -16.65 16.12
CA MET A 213 19.97 -16.20 17.13
C MET A 213 20.70 -17.35 17.84
N ALA A 214 20.10 -18.55 17.91
CA ALA A 214 20.73 -19.73 18.50
C ALA A 214 21.97 -20.25 17.73
N PRO A 215 21.96 -20.38 16.39
CA PRO A 215 23.13 -20.84 15.63
C PRO A 215 24.20 -19.75 15.48
N ALA A 216 23.82 -18.46 15.49
CA ALA A 216 24.79 -17.35 15.42
C ALA A 216 25.63 -17.24 16.70
N SER A 217 25.03 -17.44 17.89
CA SER A 217 25.79 -17.48 19.13
C SER A 217 26.71 -18.69 19.24
N GLN A 218 26.32 -19.84 18.68
CA GLN A 218 27.15 -21.06 18.71
C GLN A 218 28.35 -20.97 17.76
N GLN A 219 28.14 -20.48 16.53
CA GLN A 219 29.23 -20.29 15.56
C GLN A 219 30.23 -19.23 16.02
N GLN A 220 29.74 -18.13 16.63
CA GLN A 220 30.60 -17.07 17.13
C GLN A 220 31.37 -17.49 18.39
N SER A 221 30.77 -18.32 19.26
CA SER A 221 31.49 -18.95 20.37
C SER A 221 32.50 -20.01 19.93
N GLU A 222 32.23 -20.80 18.89
CA GLU A 222 33.20 -21.75 18.34
C GLU A 222 34.37 -21.02 17.66
N GLN A 223 34.11 -19.92 16.93
CA GLN A 223 35.17 -19.12 16.32
C GLN A 223 36.05 -18.41 17.35
N ASP A 224 35.47 -17.80 18.40
CA ASP A 224 36.23 -17.17 19.48
C ASP A 224 37.08 -18.19 20.27
N VAL A 225 36.59 -19.42 20.47
CA VAL A 225 37.34 -20.49 21.15
C VAL A 225 38.50 -21.00 20.29
N ILE A 226 38.29 -21.19 18.98
CA ILE A 226 39.35 -21.61 18.05
C ILE A 226 40.42 -20.52 17.89
N GLU A 227 40.02 -19.25 17.84
CA GLU A 227 40.94 -18.12 17.72
C GLU A 227 41.77 -17.93 19.01
N ALA A 228 41.17 -18.13 20.19
CA ALA A 228 41.86 -18.11 21.48
C ALA A 228 42.83 -19.28 21.69
N GLU A 229 42.49 -20.50 21.22
CA GLU A 229 43.37 -21.67 21.34
C GLU A 229 44.56 -21.61 20.36
N SER A 230 44.43 -20.87 19.26
CA SER A 230 45.51 -20.66 18.29
C SER A 230 46.52 -19.55 18.67
N ALA A 231 46.21 -18.74 19.69
CA ALA A 231 46.94 -17.52 20.03
C ALA A 231 48.06 -17.69 21.08
N ASP A 232 48.26 -18.86 21.68
CA ASP A 232 49.40 -19.14 22.57
C ASP A 232 49.84 -20.61 22.43
N PRO A 233 51.12 -20.92 22.12
CA PRO A 233 52.27 -20.38 22.86
C PRO A 233 53.54 -20.16 22.01
N PHE A 234 54.04 -18.92 21.85
CA PHE A 234 55.49 -18.67 21.67
C PHE A 234 55.82 -17.19 21.86
N ALA A 235 56.05 -16.72 23.09
CA ALA A 235 56.86 -15.53 23.33
C ALA A 235 57.35 -15.42 24.78
N GLY A 236 58.59 -15.84 25.01
CA GLY A 236 59.39 -15.43 26.16
C GLY A 236 60.76 -16.10 26.13
N GLY A 237 61.89 -15.46 25.86
CA GLY A 237 62.18 -14.07 25.52
C GLY A 237 63.62 -13.99 25.02
N ASN A 238 63.94 -12.97 24.22
CA ASN A 238 65.29 -12.71 23.73
C ASN A 238 66.09 -11.83 24.71
N ARG A 239 67.36 -12.16 24.93
CA ARG A 239 68.41 -11.19 25.31
C ARG A 239 69.71 -11.53 24.57
N VAL A 240 70.24 -10.55 23.86
CA VAL A 240 71.42 -10.63 22.99
C VAL A 240 72.71 -10.31 23.78
N GLN A 241 73.80 -10.88 23.26
CA GLN A 241 75.23 -10.84 23.59
C GLN A 241 75.84 -9.53 24.14
N SER A 242 76.77 -9.70 25.10
CA SER A 242 78.20 -9.32 25.00
C SER A 242 78.98 -9.95 26.15
#